data_AF-A0A2A5M9G8-F1
#
_entry.id   AF-A0A2A5M9G8-F1
#
_cell.length_a   1.000
_cell.length_b   1.000
_cell.length_c   1.000
_cell.angle_alpha   90.00
_cell.angle_beta   90.00
_cell.angle_gamma   90.00
#
_symmetry.space_group_name_H-M   'P 1'
#
loop_
_entity.id
_entity.type
_entity.pdbx_description
1 polymer ?
#
loop_
_entity_poly.entity_id
_entity_poly.type
_entity_poly.pdbx_seq_one_letter_code
_entity_poly.pdbx_strand_id
1 'polypeptide(L)'
;LTYILTVAGATIGFGATWRFPYLVGENGGGAYVLVFCIAMIIIGIPVILVENVIGRKAMTNSVDAFKQKWQSIGYMGLLGSFGIMAYYMVLGGWVLVYIWELTLGNFSLANVVSKEFTHQFFNDKIAFNPLGVGIFTTVFVIINYIILKR
;
A
#
# COMPACT_ATOMS: atom_id res chain seq x y z
N LEU A 1 -9.09 -19.14 -9.97
CA LEU A 1 -8.99 -18.67 -8.56
C LEU A 1 -7.69 -17.92 -8.31
N THR A 2 -6.51 -18.49 -8.61
CA THR A 2 -5.19 -17.83 -8.43
C THR A 2 -5.14 -16.41 -8.99
N TYR A 3 -5.55 -16.20 -10.24
CA TYR A 3 -5.61 -14.86 -10.85
C TYR A 3 -6.43 -13.85 -10.02
N ILE A 4 -7.61 -14.25 -9.56
CA ILE A 4 -8.52 -13.35 -8.81
C ILE A 4 -7.90 -13.00 -7.46
N LEU A 5 -7.32 -13.99 -6.76
CA LEU A 5 -6.66 -13.77 -5.47
C LEU A 5 -5.41 -12.89 -5.61
N THR A 6 -4.60 -13.08 -6.66
CA THR A 6 -3.44 -12.23 -6.94
C THR A 6 -3.85 -10.79 -7.22
N VAL A 7 -4.87 -10.57 -8.07
CA VAL A 7 -5.36 -9.22 -8.38
C VAL A 7 -5.99 -8.55 -7.15
N ALA A 8 -6.78 -9.29 -6.37
CA ALA A 8 -7.36 -8.78 -5.13
C ALA A 8 -6.27 -8.37 -4.12
N GLY A 9 -5.26 -9.23 -3.91
CA GLY A 9 -4.14 -8.95 -3.01
C GLY A 9 -3.27 -7.78 -3.49
N ALA A 10 -3.09 -7.60 -4.80
CA ALA A 10 -2.36 -6.46 -5.35
C ALA A 10 -3.13 -5.12 -5.23
N THR A 11 -4.47 -5.18 -5.16
CA THR A 11 -5.34 -3.99 -5.13
C THR A 11 -5.66 -3.54 -3.70
N ILE A 12 -5.76 -4.48 -2.75
CA ILE A 12 -6.04 -4.18 -1.35
C ILE A 12 -4.74 -3.83 -0.63
N GLY A 13 -4.53 -2.53 -0.34
CA GLY A 13 -3.32 -2.04 0.33
C GLY A 13 -3.60 -1.20 1.58
N PHE A 14 -2.52 -0.71 2.21
CA PHE A 14 -2.55 0.13 3.43
C PHE A 14 -3.50 1.34 3.35
N GLY A 15 -3.72 1.88 2.15
CA GLY A 15 -4.65 2.99 1.93
C GLY A 15 -6.08 2.70 2.37
N ALA A 16 -6.54 1.46 2.23
CA ALA A 16 -7.87 1.05 2.69
C ALA A 16 -7.96 0.97 4.22
N THR A 17 -6.84 0.70 4.91
CA THR A 17 -6.79 0.52 6.36
C THR A 17 -6.80 1.84 7.12
N TRP A 18 -6.02 2.84 6.69
CA TRP A 18 -5.94 4.13 7.41
C TRP A 18 -6.52 5.30 6.63
N ARG A 19 -6.26 5.40 5.32
CA ARG A 19 -6.53 6.66 4.58
C ARG A 19 -8.00 6.77 4.24
N PHE A 20 -8.60 5.66 3.82
CA PHE A 20 -10.02 5.64 3.51
C PHE A 20 -10.88 5.96 4.75
N PRO A 21 -10.73 5.30 5.91
CA PRO A 21 -11.50 5.66 7.11
C PRO A 21 -11.25 7.09 7.58
N TYR A 22 -10.00 7.56 7.49
CA TYR A 22 -9.67 8.95 7.82
C TYR A 22 -10.41 9.94 6.93
N LEU A 23 -10.39 9.74 5.60
CA LEU A 23 -11.12 10.60 4.66
C LEU A 23 -12.63 10.51 4.85
N VAL A 24 -13.17 9.33 5.14
CA VAL A 24 -14.59 9.15 5.50
C VAL A 24 -14.93 9.99 6.73
N GLY A 25 -14.14 9.92 7.79
CA GLY A 25 -14.34 10.70 9.02
C GLY A 25 -14.33 12.22 8.77
N GLU A 26 -13.37 12.70 7.96
CA GLU A 26 -13.20 14.13 7.69
C GLU A 26 -14.19 14.70 6.67
N ASN A 27 -14.77 13.88 5.78
CA ASN A 27 -15.56 14.35 4.63
C ASN A 27 -17.05 13.95 4.69
N GLY A 28 -17.64 13.93 5.89
CA GLY A 28 -19.10 13.72 6.04
C GLY A 28 -19.52 12.24 6.08
N GLY A 29 -18.62 11.34 6.47
CA GLY A 29 -18.94 9.96 6.84
C GLY A 29 -19.57 9.17 5.70
N GLY A 30 -20.79 8.69 5.93
CA GLY A 30 -21.53 7.86 4.95
C GLY A 30 -21.77 8.54 3.60
N ALA A 31 -21.89 9.87 3.57
CA ALA A 31 -22.03 10.62 2.31
C ALA A 31 -20.79 10.47 1.42
N TYR A 32 -19.59 10.53 2.02
CA TYR A 32 -18.34 10.28 1.32
C TYR A 32 -18.28 8.85 0.75
N VAL A 33 -18.70 7.86 1.55
CA VAL A 33 -18.73 6.45 1.12
C VAL A 33 -19.65 6.28 -0.10
N LEU A 34 -20.82 6.91 -0.10
CA LEU A 34 -21.75 6.83 -1.23
C LEU A 34 -21.14 7.41 -2.52
N VAL A 35 -20.56 8.61 -2.43
CA VAL A 35 -19.89 9.25 -3.58
C VAL A 35 -18.70 8.42 -4.06
N PHE A 36 -17.92 7.87 -3.13
CA PHE A 36 -16.81 6.96 -3.44
C PHE A 36 -17.29 5.72 -4.20
N CYS A 37 -18.38 5.07 -3.75
CA CYS A 37 -18.95 3.92 -4.44
C CYS A 37 -19.42 4.26 -5.85
N ILE A 38 -20.09 5.40 -6.03
CA ILE A 38 -20.52 5.89 -7.35
C ILE A 38 -19.30 6.12 -8.26
N ALA A 39 -18.27 6.80 -7.76
CA ALA A 39 -17.04 7.05 -8.50
C ALA A 39 -16.32 5.74 -8.87
N MET A 40 -16.29 4.76 -7.96
CA MET A 40 -15.71 3.44 -8.24
C MET A 40 -16.47 2.68 -9.32
N ILE A 41 -17.80 2.74 -9.34
CA ILE A 41 -18.62 2.09 -10.38
C ILE A 41 -18.42 2.77 -11.74
N ILE A 42 -18.37 4.09 -11.78
CA ILE A 42 -18.31 4.87 -13.02
C ILE A 42 -16.88 4.96 -13.58
N ILE A 43 -15.86 5.01 -12.73
CA ILE A 43 -14.46 5.25 -13.13
C ILE A 43 -13.59 4.05 -12.81
N GLY A 44 -13.55 3.62 -11.54
CA GLY A 44 -12.63 2.56 -11.09
C GLY A 44 -12.83 1.23 -11.82
N ILE A 45 -14.06 0.71 -11.85
CA ILE A 45 -14.39 -0.57 -12.49
C ILE A 45 -14.14 -0.51 -14.01
N PRO A 46 -14.58 0.52 -14.76
CA PRO A 46 -14.26 0.61 -16.18
C PRO A 46 -12.76 0.69 -16.46
N VAL A 47 -11.99 1.44 -15.67
CA VAL A 47 -10.53 1.54 -15.86
C VAL A 47 -9.86 0.19 -15.68
N ILE A 48 -10.13 -0.55 -14.59
CA ILE A 48 -9.51 -1.86 -14.36
C ILE A 48 -9.92 -2.89 -15.41
N LEU A 49 -11.14 -2.79 -15.96
CA LEU A 49 -11.58 -3.65 -17.07
C LEU A 49 -10.79 -3.35 -18.35
N VAL A 50 -10.61 -2.06 -18.69
CA VAL A 50 -9.82 -1.64 -19.86
C VAL A 50 -8.37 -2.09 -19.73
N GLU A 51 -7.73 -1.89 -18.58
CA GLU A 51 -6.35 -2.33 -18.32
C GLU A 51 -6.20 -3.84 -18.48
N ASN A 52 -7.16 -4.62 -17.96
CA ASN A 52 -7.16 -6.07 -18.09
C ASN A 52 -7.32 -6.53 -19.55
N VAL A 53 -8.16 -5.85 -20.35
CA VAL A 53 -8.35 -6.17 -21.77
C VAL A 53 -7.07 -5.85 -22.57
N ILE A 54 -6.45 -4.69 -22.31
CA ILE A 54 -5.18 -4.30 -22.95
C ILE A 54 -4.09 -5.32 -22.62
N GLY A 55 -3.90 -5.63 -21.34
CA GLY A 55 -2.88 -6.59 -20.89
C GLY A 55 -3.07 -7.98 -21.50
N ARG A 56 -4.31 -8.50 -21.52
CA ARG A 56 -4.62 -9.82 -22.10
C ARG A 56 -4.43 -9.88 -23.61
N LYS A 57 -4.68 -8.78 -24.31
CA LYS A 57 -4.50 -8.72 -25.77
C LYS A 57 -3.03 -8.52 -26.15
N ALA A 58 -2.31 -7.70 -25.40
CA ALA A 58 -0.92 -7.40 -25.67
C ALA A 58 0.00 -8.57 -25.31
N MET A 59 -0.26 -9.27 -24.19
CA MET A 59 0.58 -10.36 -23.67
C MET A 59 2.06 -9.94 -23.50
N THR A 60 2.30 -8.66 -23.25
CA THR A 60 3.61 -8.04 -23.04
C THR A 60 3.62 -7.28 -21.71
N ASN A 61 4.77 -6.72 -21.33
CA ASN A 61 4.88 -5.87 -20.14
C ASN A 61 4.08 -4.56 -20.30
N SER A 62 3.91 -3.82 -19.20
CA SER A 62 3.08 -2.61 -19.17
C SER A 62 3.54 -1.52 -20.16
N VAL A 63 4.84 -1.41 -20.45
CA VAL A 63 5.38 -0.40 -21.38
C VAL A 63 5.11 -0.82 -22.83
N ASP A 64 5.44 -2.07 -23.16
CA ASP A 64 5.31 -2.63 -24.51
C ASP A 64 3.86 -2.90 -24.93
N ALA A 65 2.93 -2.95 -23.97
CA ALA A 65 1.51 -3.04 -24.24
C ALA A 65 0.96 -1.79 -24.97
N PHE A 66 1.63 -0.65 -24.83
CA PHE A 66 1.30 0.57 -25.55
C PHE A 66 2.12 0.70 -26.84
N LYS A 67 1.48 1.12 -27.93
CA LYS A 67 2.17 1.43 -29.19
C LYS A 67 3.19 2.55 -28.98
N GLN A 68 4.21 2.64 -29.83
CA GLN A 68 5.33 3.58 -29.71
C GLN A 68 4.92 5.05 -29.44
N LYS A 69 3.79 5.50 -30.01
CA LYS A 69 3.24 6.85 -29.75
C LYS A 69 2.73 7.08 -28.31
N TRP A 70 2.37 6.01 -27.61
CA TRP A 70 1.75 6.02 -26.27
C TRP A 70 2.62 5.33 -25.21
N GLN A 71 3.85 4.94 -25.54
CA GLN A 71 4.77 4.30 -24.60
C GLN A 71 5.08 5.18 -23.38
N SER A 72 4.99 6.51 -23.51
CA SER A 72 5.12 7.44 -22.39
C SER A 72 4.14 7.13 -21.24
N ILE A 73 2.91 6.70 -21.55
CA ILE A 73 1.92 6.31 -20.54
C ILE A 73 2.39 5.08 -19.77
N GLY A 74 2.95 4.08 -20.46
CA GLY A 74 3.52 2.89 -19.81
C GLY A 74 4.69 3.25 -18.88
N TYR A 75 5.58 4.15 -19.31
CA TYR A 75 6.67 4.63 -18.46
C TYR A 75 6.17 5.45 -17.25
N MET A 76 5.11 6.25 -17.40
CA MET A 76 4.49 6.96 -16.28
C MET A 76 3.94 5.97 -15.24
N GLY A 77 3.28 4.90 -15.70
CA GLY A 77 2.82 3.81 -14.83
C GLY A 77 3.98 3.15 -14.08
N LEU A 78 5.07 2.82 -14.80
CA LEU A 78 6.27 2.21 -14.20
C LEU A 78 6.92 3.11 -13.14
N LEU A 79 7.07 4.41 -13.43
CA LEU A 79 7.61 5.39 -12.48
C LEU A 79 6.69 5.54 -11.26
N GLY A 80 5.37 5.55 -11.47
CA GLY A 80 4.39 5.58 -10.39
C GLY A 80 4.50 4.35 -9.48
N SER A 81 4.57 3.15 -10.06
CA SER A 81 4.76 1.91 -9.30
C SER A 81 6.08 1.89 -8.52
N PHE A 82 7.17 2.39 -9.12
CA PHE A 82 8.46 2.54 -8.43
C PHE A 82 8.37 3.51 -7.25
N GLY A 83 7.73 4.66 -7.45
CA GLY A 83 7.53 5.66 -6.38
C GLY A 83 6.70 5.11 -5.23
N ILE A 84 5.61 4.39 -5.53
CA ILE A 84 4.80 3.69 -4.53
C ILE A 84 5.64 2.68 -3.77
N MET A 85 6.39 1.84 -4.47
CA MET A 85 7.27 0.85 -3.84
C MET A 85 8.27 1.50 -2.87
N ALA A 86 8.89 2.62 -3.24
CA ALA A 86 9.91 3.27 -2.42
C ALA A 86 9.41 3.64 -1.00
N TYR A 87 8.19 4.15 -0.87
CA TYR A 87 7.65 4.51 0.45
C TYR A 87 6.90 3.37 1.13
N TYR A 88 6.24 2.47 0.38
CA TYR A 88 5.54 1.32 0.97
C TYR A 88 6.50 0.33 1.63
N MET A 89 7.74 0.18 1.14
CA MET A 89 8.74 -0.65 1.81
C MET A 89 9.12 -0.09 3.19
N VAL A 90 9.19 1.23 3.33
CA VAL A 90 9.44 1.89 4.61
C VAL A 90 8.27 1.68 5.58
N LEU A 91 7.03 1.85 5.10
CA LEU A 91 5.83 1.60 5.88
C LEU A 91 5.74 0.14 6.36
N GLY A 92 6.13 -0.82 5.52
CA GLY A 92 6.26 -2.23 5.92
C GLY A 92 7.26 -2.41 7.06
N GLY A 93 8.37 -1.69 7.04
CA GLY A 93 9.32 -1.62 8.16
C GLY A 93 8.69 -1.11 9.46
N TRP A 94 7.85 -0.07 9.39
CA TRP A 94 7.14 0.45 10.57
C TRP A 94 6.23 -0.60 11.19
N VAL A 95 5.50 -1.35 10.35
CA VAL A 95 4.65 -2.45 10.82
C VAL A 95 5.48 -3.51 11.56
N LEU A 96 6.65 -3.88 11.03
CA LEU A 96 7.53 -4.82 11.72
C LEU A 96 8.07 -4.28 13.05
N VAL A 97 8.38 -2.97 13.14
CA VAL A 97 8.74 -2.32 14.41
C VAL A 97 7.60 -2.47 15.43
N TYR A 98 6.36 -2.16 15.04
CA TYR A 98 5.20 -2.33 15.93
C TYR A 98 5.02 -3.78 16.38
N ILE A 99 5.11 -4.74 15.45
CA ILE A 99 5.01 -6.18 15.78
C ILE A 99 6.10 -6.58 16.78
N TRP A 100 7.34 -6.14 16.56
CA TRP A 100 8.46 -6.45 17.43
C TRP A 100 8.32 -5.85 18.84
N GLU A 101 7.88 -4.60 18.94
CA GLU A 101 7.70 -3.94 20.24
C GLU A 101 6.48 -4.47 21.00
N LEU A 102 5.45 -4.94 20.27
CA LEU A 102 4.31 -5.68 20.82
C LEU A 102 4.74 -7.03 21.40
N THR A 103 5.58 -7.79 20.70
CA THR A 103 6.02 -9.12 21.18
C THR A 103 6.97 -9.02 22.37
N LEU A 104 7.77 -7.95 22.48
CA LEU A 104 8.62 -7.68 23.64
C LEU A 104 7.87 -7.11 24.85
N GLY A 105 6.61 -6.70 24.67
CA GLY A 105 5.80 -6.07 25.74
C GLY A 105 6.11 -4.60 25.99
N ASN A 106 6.99 -3.98 25.19
CA ASN A 106 7.31 -2.54 25.27
C ASN A 106 6.15 -1.65 24.79
N PHE A 107 5.27 -2.20 23.95
CA PHE A 107 4.01 -1.58 23.55
C PHE A 107 2.87 -2.49 24.00
N SER A 108 2.29 -2.24 25.18
CA SER A 108 1.22 -3.09 25.71
C SER A 108 -0.16 -2.58 25.30
N LEU A 109 -0.95 -3.44 24.67
CA LEU A 109 -2.36 -3.21 24.35
C LEU A 109 -3.31 -3.65 25.47
N ALA A 110 -2.78 -4.15 26.60
CA ALA A 110 -3.60 -4.59 27.73
C ALA A 110 -4.20 -3.40 28.51
N ASN A 111 -3.61 -2.21 28.38
CA ASN A 111 -4.07 -0.99 29.02
C ASN A 111 -4.53 0.03 27.96
N VAL A 112 -5.33 1.01 28.37
CA VAL A 112 -5.72 2.11 27.48
C VAL A 112 -4.47 2.86 27.04
N VAL A 113 -4.22 2.86 25.73
CA VAL A 113 -3.08 3.54 25.11
C VAL A 113 -3.41 5.03 25.00
N SER A 114 -2.63 5.88 25.68
CA SER A 114 -2.81 7.33 25.59
C SER A 114 -2.25 7.90 24.29
N LYS A 115 -2.77 9.07 23.89
CA LYS A 115 -2.29 9.79 22.70
C LYS A 115 -0.84 10.22 22.88
N GLU A 116 -0.49 10.67 24.08
CA GLU A 116 0.84 11.13 24.45
C GLU A 116 1.86 9.99 24.35
N PHE A 117 1.52 8.82 24.89
CA PHE A 117 2.37 7.63 24.80
C PHE A 117 2.57 7.20 23.34
N THR A 118 1.50 7.15 22.54
CA THR A 118 1.59 6.76 21.12
C THR A 118 2.47 7.72 20.33
N HIS A 119 2.35 9.02 20.61
CA HIS A 119 3.15 10.06 19.96
C HIS A 119 4.64 9.98 20.35
N GLN A 120 4.94 9.75 21.64
CA GLN A 120 6.31 9.52 22.11
C GLN A 120 6.91 8.26 21.48
N PHE A 121 6.18 7.14 21.52
CA PHE A 121 6.61 5.89 20.89
C PHE A 121 6.92 6.08 19.41
N PHE A 122 6.04 6.75 18.67
CA PHE A 122 6.26 7.03 17.25
C PHE A 122 7.53 7.84 17.03
N ASN A 123 7.76 8.87 17.85
CA ASN A 123 8.96 9.69 17.73
C ASN A 123 10.23 8.89 18.02
N ASP A 124 10.25 8.13 19.11
CA ASP A 124 11.43 7.42 19.58
C ASP A 124 11.78 6.20 18.70
N LYS A 125 10.76 5.48 18.22
CA LYS A 125 10.94 4.21 17.49
C LYS A 125 10.88 4.36 15.98
N ILE A 126 10.24 5.40 15.47
CA ILE A 126 10.02 5.60 14.04
C ILE A 126 10.68 6.89 13.56
N ALA A 127 10.25 8.06 14.04
CA ALA A 127 10.66 9.35 13.47
C ALA A 127 12.15 9.67 13.68
N PHE A 128 12.67 9.42 14.89
CA PHE A 128 14.05 9.75 15.28
C PHE A 128 14.97 8.52 15.35
N ASN A 129 14.52 7.37 14.84
CA ASN A 129 15.34 6.15 14.77
C ASN A 129 15.45 5.61 13.34
N PRO A 130 16.14 6.34 12.44
CA PRO A 130 16.25 5.95 11.03
C PRO A 130 17.01 4.63 10.84
N LEU A 131 17.97 4.30 11.70
CA LEU A 131 18.72 3.04 11.62
C LEU A 131 17.83 1.84 11.98
N GLY A 132 17.05 1.94 13.06
CA GLY A 132 16.09 0.90 13.44
C GLY A 132 15.07 0.65 12.33
N VAL A 133 14.44 1.72 11.84
CA VAL A 133 13.50 1.64 10.71
C VAL A 133 14.18 1.04 9.48
N GLY A 134 15.41 1.46 9.15
CA GLY A 134 16.17 0.94 8.02
C GLY A 134 16.44 -0.57 8.10
N ILE A 135 16.76 -1.08 9.28
CA ILE A 135 16.94 -2.52 9.52
C ILE A 135 15.63 -3.26 9.28
N PHE A 136 14.53 -2.83 9.89
CA PHE A 136 13.23 -3.48 9.72
C PHE A 136 12.70 -3.37 8.28
N THR A 137 12.91 -2.25 7.59
CA THR A 137 12.61 -2.11 6.16
C THR A 137 13.43 -3.08 5.33
N THR A 138 14.73 -3.24 5.63
CA THR A 138 15.58 -4.21 4.92
C THR A 138 15.09 -5.64 5.14
N VAL A 139 14.74 -6.00 6.37
CA VAL A 139 14.12 -7.29 6.70
C VAL A 139 12.82 -7.48 5.92
N PHE A 140 11.94 -6.47 5.89
CA PHE A 140 10.69 -6.50 5.13
C PHE A 140 10.93 -6.73 3.63
N VAL A 141 11.90 -6.03 3.05
CA VAL A 141 12.27 -6.19 1.63
C VAL A 141 12.82 -7.59 1.36
N ILE A 142 13.69 -8.12 2.23
CA ILE A 142 14.25 -9.48 2.10
C ILE A 142 13.13 -10.53 2.15
N ILE A 143 12.18 -10.40 3.09
CA ILE A 143 11.03 -11.30 3.18
C ILE A 143 10.23 -11.26 1.88
N ASN A 144 9.91 -10.08 1.36
CA ASN A 144 9.20 -9.93 0.10
C ASN A 144 9.97 -10.54 -1.07
N TYR A 145 11.29 -10.33 -1.14
CA TYR A 145 12.14 -10.93 -2.17
C TYR A 145 12.10 -12.47 -2.12
N ILE A 146 12.18 -13.07 -0.92
CA ILE A 146 12.13 -14.52 -0.75
C ILE A 146 10.77 -15.08 -1.20
N ILE A 147 9.67 -14.38 -0.88
CA ILE A 147 8.32 -14.77 -1.28
C ILE A 147 8.18 -14.70 -2.80
N LEU A 148 8.61 -13.60 -3.44
CA LEU A 148 8.47 -13.37 -4.88
C LEU A 148 9.39 -14.23 -5.73
N LYS A 149 10.51 -14.70 -5.17
CA LYS A 149 11.44 -15.60 -5.87
C LYS A 149 10.90 -17.03 -5.99
N ARG A 150 9.97 -17.42 -5.11
CA ARG A 150 9.35 -18.75 -5.10
C ARG A 150 8.11 -18.79 -5.99
#